data_AF-A0A931AKX2-F1
#
_entry.id   AF-A0A931AKX2-F1
#
_cell.length_a   1.000
_cell.length_b   1.000
_cell.length_c   1.000
_cell.angle_alpha   90.00
_cell.angle_beta   90.00
_cell.angle_gamma   90.00
#
_symmetry.space_group_name_H-M   'P 1'
#
loop_
_entity.id
_entity.type
_entity.pdbx_description
1 polymer ?
#
loop_
_entity_poly.entity_id
_entity_poly.type
_entity_poly.pdbx_seq_one_letter_code
_entity_poly.pdbx_strand_id
1 'polypeptide(L)'
;MDQRVFPGRPESAAEAERWVRDQIGEHVSPPVARQAAALARELVESALHSINAGAQIAVDVIRVRKGVRVQVADPSGKERDNVMRAVSIPSDEFGCVGGDGGHTAWATLYERDQAWNA
;
A
#
# COMPACT_ATOMS: atom_id res chain seq x y z
N MET A 1 5.58 -1.25 -11.07
CA MET A 1 4.59 -1.93 -10.22
C MET A 1 5.28 -3.17 -9.73
N ASP A 2 5.39 -3.32 -8.43
CA ASP A 2 6.07 -4.43 -7.77
C ASP A 2 5.02 -5.19 -6.95
N GLN A 3 4.92 -6.51 -7.13
CA GLN A 3 3.90 -7.34 -6.50
C GLN A 3 4.55 -8.48 -5.71
N ARG A 4 3.97 -8.82 -4.56
CA ARG A 4 4.33 -10.03 -3.82
C ARG A 4 3.10 -10.69 -3.21
N VAL A 5 3.06 -12.01 -3.29
CA VAL A 5 2.01 -12.84 -2.69
C VAL A 5 2.47 -13.37 -1.35
N PHE A 6 1.59 -13.28 -0.37
CA PHE A 6 1.81 -13.76 0.99
C PHE A 6 0.75 -14.80 1.37
N PRO A 7 1.10 -15.81 2.18
CA PRO A 7 0.12 -16.73 2.74
C PRO A 7 -0.83 -16.00 3.70
N GLY A 8 -2.07 -16.45 3.80
CA GLY A 8 -3.10 -15.91 4.69
C GLY A 8 -2.87 -16.30 6.15
N ARG A 9 -1.75 -15.89 6.73
CA ARG A 9 -1.37 -16.13 8.13
C ARG A 9 -0.99 -14.82 8.83
N PRO A 10 -1.15 -14.71 10.16
CA PRO A 10 -0.87 -13.48 10.91
C PRO A 10 0.53 -12.91 10.68
N GLU A 11 1.53 -13.77 10.54
CA GLU A 11 2.94 -13.39 10.33
C GLU A 11 3.14 -12.61 9.02
N SER A 12 2.26 -12.83 8.03
CA SER A 12 2.37 -12.22 6.73
C SER A 12 2.14 -10.72 6.72
N ALA A 13 1.47 -10.17 7.73
CA ALA A 13 1.38 -8.72 7.89
C ALA A 13 2.75 -8.09 8.18
N ALA A 14 3.55 -8.69 9.07
CA ALA A 14 4.90 -8.23 9.37
C ALA A 14 5.88 -8.49 8.21
N GLU A 15 5.72 -9.62 7.50
CA GLU A 15 6.48 -9.89 6.27
C GLU A 15 6.19 -8.86 5.17
N ALA A 16 4.91 -8.46 5.01
CA ALA A 16 4.49 -7.45 4.05
C ALA A 16 5.00 -6.05 4.43
N GLU A 17 4.93 -5.66 5.70
CA GLU A 17 5.51 -4.41 6.21
C GLU A 17 6.98 -4.28 5.83
N ARG A 18 7.77 -5.32 6.15
CA ARG A 18 9.21 -5.33 5.88
C ARG A 18 9.47 -5.27 4.37
N TRP A 19 8.76 -6.07 3.58
CA TRP A 19 8.93 -6.07 2.14
C TRP A 19 8.59 -4.71 1.52
N VAL A 20 7.46 -4.09 1.88
CA VAL A 20 7.08 -2.76 1.37
C VAL A 20 8.13 -1.72 1.72
N ARG A 21 8.62 -1.72 2.97
CA ARG A 21 9.70 -0.81 3.40
C ARG A 21 10.96 -1.01 2.55
N ASP A 22 11.37 -2.25 2.33
CA ASP A 22 12.57 -2.56 1.55
C ASP A 22 12.39 -2.17 0.06
N GLN A 23 11.16 -2.29 -0.49
CA GLN A 23 10.87 -1.92 -1.89
C GLN A 23 10.87 -0.42 -2.16
N ILE A 24 10.48 0.41 -1.19
CA ILE A 24 10.36 1.86 -1.38
C ILE A 24 11.45 2.65 -0.66
N GLY A 25 12.17 2.04 0.28
CA GLY A 25 13.14 2.72 1.14
C GLY A 25 14.30 3.37 0.39
N GLU A 26 14.64 2.90 -0.81
CA GLU A 26 15.66 3.51 -1.67
C GLU A 26 15.10 4.63 -2.59
N HIS A 27 13.78 4.80 -2.64
CA HIS A 27 13.10 5.64 -3.63
C HIS A 27 12.29 6.78 -3.04
N VAL A 28 11.96 6.71 -1.75
CA VAL A 28 11.22 7.76 -1.03
C VAL A 28 11.91 8.08 0.28
N SER A 29 11.63 9.24 0.86
CA SER A 29 12.19 9.60 2.16
C SER A 29 11.84 8.58 3.27
N PRO A 30 12.72 8.40 4.27
CA PRO A 30 12.48 7.53 5.40
C PRO A 30 11.13 7.70 6.14
N PRO A 31 10.55 8.91 6.33
CA PRO A 31 9.20 9.03 6.90
C PRO A 31 8.12 8.42 6.00
N VAL A 32 8.16 8.67 4.69
CA VAL A 32 7.18 8.11 3.73
C VAL A 32 7.29 6.59 3.67
N ALA A 33 8.52 6.06 3.64
CA ALA A 33 8.75 4.61 3.64
C ALA A 33 8.20 3.92 4.89
N ARG A 34 8.39 4.53 6.07
CA ARG A 34 7.84 4.02 7.34
C ARG A 34 6.33 4.06 7.37
N GLN A 35 5.72 5.16 6.91
CA GLN A 35 4.27 5.30 6.87
C GLN A 35 3.63 4.28 5.92
N ALA A 36 4.18 4.12 4.71
CA ALA A 36 3.69 3.16 3.73
C ALA A 36 3.82 1.71 4.22
N ALA A 37 4.91 1.37 4.91
CA ALA A 37 5.09 0.06 5.51
C ALA A 37 4.07 -0.22 6.62
N ALA A 38 3.85 0.74 7.52
CA ALA A 38 2.85 0.61 8.59
C ALA A 38 1.44 0.42 8.03
N LEU A 39 1.06 1.20 7.02
CA LEU A 39 -0.24 1.05 6.36
C LEU A 39 -0.36 -0.28 5.63
N ALA A 40 0.72 -0.77 4.99
CA ALA A 40 0.70 -2.09 4.36
C ALA A 40 0.39 -3.20 5.38
N ARG A 41 0.96 -3.12 6.58
CA ARG A 41 0.65 -4.04 7.67
C ARG A 41 -0.82 -4.00 8.04
N GLU A 42 -1.37 -2.81 8.28
CA GLU A 42 -2.78 -2.64 8.66
C GLU A 42 -3.73 -3.17 7.57
N LEU A 43 -3.42 -2.92 6.29
CA LEU A 43 -4.19 -3.43 5.17
C LEU A 43 -4.17 -4.95 5.10
N VAL A 44 -3.00 -5.57 5.31
CA VAL A 44 -2.87 -7.03 5.33
C VAL A 44 -3.55 -7.63 6.55
N GLU A 45 -3.41 -7.04 7.74
CA GLU A 45 -4.14 -7.46 8.95
C GLU A 45 -5.66 -7.41 8.70
N SER A 46 -6.16 -6.31 8.11
CA SER A 46 -7.57 -6.19 7.76
C SER A 46 -8.03 -7.23 6.74
N ALA A 47 -7.22 -7.50 5.71
CA ALA A 47 -7.52 -8.53 4.71
C ALA A 47 -7.52 -9.93 5.31
N LEU A 48 -6.57 -10.25 6.20
CA LEU A 48 -6.48 -11.53 6.91
C LEU A 48 -7.73 -11.85 7.73
N HIS A 49 -8.39 -10.82 8.31
CA HIS A 49 -9.66 -11.00 9.02
C HIS A 49 -10.83 -11.31 8.08
N SER A 50 -10.71 -10.99 6.80
CA SER A 50 -11.79 -11.09 5.81
C SER A 50 -11.69 -12.32 4.91
N ILE A 51 -10.53 -12.98 4.86
CA ILE A 51 -10.30 -14.15 3.99
C ILE A 51 -10.46 -15.47 4.75
N ASN A 52 -10.68 -16.55 3.99
CA ASN A 52 -10.72 -17.90 4.54
C ASN A 52 -9.32 -18.36 5.00
N ALA A 53 -9.30 -19.21 6.04
CA ALA A 53 -8.05 -19.83 6.50
C ALA A 53 -7.35 -20.57 5.34
N GLY A 54 -6.08 -20.26 5.10
CA GLY A 54 -5.28 -20.84 4.01
C GLY A 54 -5.40 -20.13 2.66
N ALA A 55 -6.19 -19.05 2.56
CA ALA A 55 -6.18 -18.17 1.39
C ALA A 55 -4.84 -17.42 1.27
N GLN A 56 -4.61 -16.78 0.13
CA GLN A 56 -3.40 -15.98 -0.14
C GLN A 56 -3.80 -14.51 -0.32
N ILE A 57 -2.85 -13.61 -0.10
CA ILE A 57 -3.04 -12.17 -0.29
C ILE A 57 -1.93 -11.66 -1.21
N ALA A 58 -2.29 -10.92 -2.26
CA ALA A 58 -1.34 -10.16 -3.05
C ALA A 58 -1.19 -8.75 -2.48
N VAL A 59 0.04 -8.28 -2.34
CA VAL A 59 0.35 -6.88 -2.01
C VAL A 59 1.05 -6.26 -3.19
N ASP A 60 0.50 -5.16 -3.69
CA ASP A 60 1.00 -4.41 -4.82
C ASP A 60 1.52 -3.05 -4.36
N VAL A 61 2.71 -2.69 -4.82
CA VAL A 61 3.33 -1.38 -4.63
C VAL A 61 3.41 -0.70 -5.99
N ILE A 62 2.66 0.39 -6.11
CA ILE A 62 2.59 1.20 -7.32
C ILE A 62 3.23 2.55 -7.01
N ARG A 63 4.40 2.80 -7.59
CA ARG A 63 5.00 4.13 -7.61
C ARG A 63 4.18 5.03 -8.55
N VAL A 64 3.60 6.09 -8.01
CA VAL A 64 2.87 7.10 -8.77
C VAL A 64 3.68 8.41 -8.78
N ARG A 65 3.39 9.31 -9.73
CA ARG A 65 4.19 10.54 -9.91
C ARG A 65 4.37 11.37 -8.64
N LYS A 66 3.45 11.30 -7.67
CA LYS A 66 3.48 12.08 -6.42
C LYS A 66 3.49 11.23 -5.14
N GLY A 67 3.98 9.99 -5.19
CA GLY A 67 4.05 9.15 -4.01
C GLY A 67 3.95 7.65 -4.29
N VAL A 68 3.48 6.92 -3.28
CA VAL A 68 3.39 5.46 -3.32
C VAL A 68 1.95 5.05 -3.04
N ARG A 69 1.42 4.17 -3.87
CA ARG A 69 0.16 3.47 -3.60
C ARG A 69 0.48 2.04 -3.21
N VAL A 70 -0.05 1.61 -2.07
CA VAL A 70 -0.01 0.22 -1.62
C VAL A 70 -1.42 -0.35 -1.76
N GLN A 71 -1.54 -1.50 -2.39
CA GLN A 71 -2.81 -2.19 -2.57
C GLN A 71 -2.71 -3.62 -2.08
N VAL A 72 -3.83 -4.14 -1.61
CA VAL A 72 -3.99 -5.52 -1.17
C VAL A 72 -5.12 -6.13 -1.98
N ALA A 73 -4.84 -7.24 -2.67
CA ALA A 73 -5.74 -7.91 -3.58
C ALA A 73 -5.84 -9.40 -3.26
N ASP A 74 -6.97 -10.02 -3.64
CA ASP A 74 -7.11 -11.47 -3.61
C ASP A 74 -6.53 -12.06 -4.90
N PRO A 75 -5.44 -12.86 -4.83
CA PRO A 75 -4.78 -13.41 -6.02
C PRO A 75 -5.60 -14.52 -6.69
N SER A 76 -6.67 -15.01 -6.04
CA SER A 76 -7.54 -16.07 -6.56
C SER A 76 -8.73 -15.50 -7.37
N GLY A 77 -8.97 -14.19 -7.27
CA GLY A 77 -9.95 -13.46 -8.07
C GLY A 77 -9.64 -13.58 -9.56
N LYS A 78 -10.64 -14.00 -10.35
CA LYS A 78 -10.51 -14.09 -11.82
C LYS A 78 -10.36 -12.73 -12.52
N GLU A 79 -10.53 -11.64 -11.78
CA GLU A 79 -10.31 -10.27 -12.26
C GLU A 79 -9.05 -9.69 -11.61
N ARG A 80 -8.15 -9.17 -12.44
CA ARG A 80 -6.92 -8.47 -12.04
C ARG A 80 -7.19 -7.21 -11.18
N ASP A 81 -8.45 -6.83 -11.05
CA ASP A 81 -8.95 -5.66 -10.33
C ASP A 81 -9.61 -6.02 -8.98
N ASN A 82 -9.38 -7.23 -8.44
CA ASN A 82 -9.92 -7.63 -7.15
C ASN A 82 -9.13 -7.02 -5.97
N VAL A 83 -8.94 -5.70 -6.02
CA VAL A 83 -8.32 -4.90 -4.97
C VAL A 83 -9.28 -4.89 -3.79
N MET A 84 -8.91 -5.59 -2.73
CA MET A 84 -9.65 -5.61 -1.47
C MET A 84 -9.54 -4.26 -0.77
N ARG A 85 -8.32 -3.70 -0.73
CA ARG A 85 -8.03 -2.42 -0.08
C ARG A 85 -6.87 -1.72 -0.76
N ALA A 86 -6.88 -0.38 -0.76
CA ALA A 86 -5.80 0.43 -1.26
C ALA A 86 -5.60 1.69 -0.41
N VAL A 87 -4.35 2.12 -0.32
CA VAL A 87 -3.96 3.38 0.31
C VAL A 87 -2.92 4.08 -0.55
N SER A 88 -3.04 5.40 -0.65
CA SER A 88 -2.04 6.23 -1.33
C SER A 88 -1.37 7.12 -0.31
N ILE A 89 -0.04 7.08 -0.25
CA ILE A 89 0.78 7.95 0.57
C ILE A 89 1.34 9.03 -0.38
N PRO A 90 0.88 10.28 -0.27
CA PRO A 90 1.50 11.37 -1.00
C PRO A 90 2.94 11.57 -0.49
N SER A 91 3.85 11.85 -1.42
CA SER A 91 5.17 12.37 -1.08
C SER A 91 5.29 13.75 -1.71
N ASP A 92 5.34 14.78 -0.86
CA ASP A 92 5.57 16.19 -1.23
C ASP A 92 6.91 16.38 -1.97
N GLU A 93 7.82 15.41 -1.89
CA GLU A 93 9.13 15.45 -2.56
C GLU A 93 9.02 15.43 -4.10
N PHE A 94 7.85 15.09 -4.65
CA PHE A 94 7.62 15.02 -6.08
C PHE A 94 6.86 16.23 -6.67
N GLY A 95 6.58 17.27 -5.86
CA GLY A 95 5.82 18.43 -6.32
C GLY A 95 6.07 19.74 -5.56
N CYS A 96 6.98 20.54 -6.10
CA CYS A 96 7.11 22.00 -5.94
C CYS A 96 7.75 22.55 -4.64
N VAL A 97 8.89 23.19 -4.87
CA VAL A 97 9.46 24.36 -4.18
C VAL A 97 8.45 25.15 -3.32
N GLY A 98 8.70 25.18 -2.01
CA GLY A 98 8.38 26.31 -1.13
C GLY A 98 7.22 26.13 -0.15
N GLY A 99 7.54 26.23 1.15
CA GLY A 99 6.64 26.79 2.17
C GLY A 99 6.22 25.86 3.30
N ASP A 100 6.92 26.01 4.43
CA ASP A 100 6.40 26.06 5.81
C ASP A 100 5.07 25.36 6.19
N GLY A 101 5.13 24.58 7.27
CA GLY A 101 3.97 24.27 8.11
C GLY A 101 3.48 22.83 8.00
N GLY A 102 3.63 22.07 9.08
CA GLY A 102 3.28 20.65 9.16
C GLY A 102 1.89 20.33 8.64
N HIS A 103 1.83 19.40 7.69
CA HIS A 103 0.58 18.83 7.21
C HIS A 103 0.61 17.32 7.46
N THR A 104 -0.23 16.89 8.40
CA THR A 104 -0.55 15.49 8.67
C THR A 104 -1.10 14.87 7.39
N ALA A 105 -0.31 14.01 6.73
CA ALA A 105 -0.73 13.31 5.52
C ALA A 105 -1.86 12.32 5.88
N TRP A 106 -3.10 12.73 5.65
CA TRP A 106 -4.27 11.88 5.77
C TRP A 106 -4.19 10.76 4.73
N ALA A 107 -3.83 9.56 5.16
CA ALA A 107 -3.97 8.35 4.36
C ALA A 107 -5.46 8.17 4.04
N THR A 108 -5.90 8.60 2.86
CA THR A 108 -7.28 8.36 2.44
C THR A 108 -7.40 6.90 2.06
N LEU A 109 -8.06 6.12 2.92
CA LEU A 109 -8.45 4.74 2.67
C LEU A 109 -9.54 4.79 1.58
N TYR A 110 -9.15 4.64 0.32
CA TYR A 110 -10.10 4.68 -0.79
C TYR A 110 -10.69 3.27 -0.97
N GLU A 111 -11.95 3.10 -0.56
CA GLU A 111 -12.80 2.04 -1.10
C GLU A 111 -13.33 2.52 -2.46
N ARG A 112 -12.95 1.79 -3.51
CA ARG A 112 -13.35 1.89 -4.93
C ARG A 112 -12.71 3.00 -5.78
N ASP A 113 -12.02 2.50 -6.79
CA ASP A 113 -11.45 3.18 -7.94
C ASP A 113 -12.56 3.69 -8.90
N GLN A 114 -12.49 4.96 -9.32
CA GLN A 114 -13.11 5.40 -10.59
C GLN A 114 -12.67 6.77 -11.13
N ALA A 115 -11.76 7.54 -10.49
CA ALA A 115 -11.55 8.95 -10.88
C ALA A 115 -10.08 9.40 -11.00
N TRP A 116 -9.17 8.57 -11.50
CA TRP A 116 -7.75 8.97 -11.68
C TRP A 116 -7.21 8.87 -13.11
N ASN A 117 -8.08 8.72 -14.11
CA ASN A 117 -7.73 8.77 -15.54
C ASN A 117 -8.34 9.99 -16.29
N ALA A 118 -8.69 11.06 -15.58
CA ALA A 118 -9.11 12.33 -16.19
C ALA A 118 -8.01 13.39 -16.04
#